data_AF-A0A366HPG6-F1
#
_entry.id   AF-A0A366HPG6-F1
#
_cell.length_a   1.000
_cell.length_b   1.000
_cell.length_c   1.000
_cell.angle_alpha   90.00
_cell.angle_beta   90.00
_cell.angle_gamma   90.00
#
_symmetry.space_group_name_H-M   'P 1'
#
loop_
_entity.id
_entity.type
_entity.pdbx_description
1 polymer ?
#
loop_
_entity_poly.entity_id
_entity_poly.type
_entity_poly.pdbx_seq_one_letter_code
_entity_poly.pdbx_strand_id
1 'polypeptide(L)'
;MSDSSTSAKPGVIVCPVSPWFYRRMGLMALLLVGMGLYFIYDGRFGYPKSNKAAESKAWFEREVLGEYDAVVAEGPDAARAWVETARRRGWIIKAELEQPRWSDYAAPHGWAENPKMYTPEQIREQFYWGGAMIVGAAVVGIIVLLNHDKRFVGHADHMIMPNGRVVPFKDVYKIDKRKWDVKALAYVYYRETGEKVEHRAVIDDLKYDGAGRVLDRLMDQFKGELIEKVIEPEEESAETPAEQPTPPHGAA
;
A
#
# COMPACT_ATOMS: atom_id res chain seq x y z
N MET A 1 -4.87 4.42 -64.96
CA MET A 1 -6.13 4.54 -64.20
C MET A 1 -5.75 4.72 -62.75
N SER A 2 -6.00 5.91 -62.24
CA SER A 2 -5.60 6.35 -60.91
C SER A 2 -6.59 5.82 -59.88
N ASP A 3 -6.17 4.90 -59.01
CA ASP A 3 -6.99 4.50 -57.87
C ASP A 3 -6.95 5.62 -56.83
N SER A 4 -8.10 6.28 -56.72
CA SER A 4 -8.38 7.32 -55.75
C SER A 4 -8.51 6.69 -54.37
N SER A 5 -7.49 6.89 -53.54
CA SER A 5 -7.54 6.67 -52.10
C SER A 5 -8.70 7.47 -51.51
N THR A 6 -9.75 6.76 -51.11
CA THR A 6 -10.88 7.35 -50.39
C THR A 6 -10.37 7.74 -48.99
N SER A 7 -10.00 9.01 -48.82
CA SER A 7 -9.69 9.59 -47.52
C SER A 7 -10.97 9.60 -46.68
N ALA A 8 -11.13 8.58 -45.84
CA ALA A 8 -12.14 8.59 -44.79
C ALA A 8 -11.84 9.78 -43.88
N LYS A 9 -12.78 10.72 -43.76
CA LYS A 9 -12.67 11.83 -42.81
C LYS A 9 -12.36 11.24 -41.43
N PRO A 10 -11.27 11.64 -40.75
CA PRO A 10 -10.92 11.06 -39.47
C PRO A 10 -12.02 11.40 -38.46
N GLY A 11 -12.77 10.37 -38.04
CA GLY A 11 -13.87 10.51 -37.09
C GLY A 11 -13.39 11.01 -35.72
N VAL A 12 -14.31 11.60 -34.97
CA VAL A 12 -14.06 12.02 -33.58
C VAL A 12 -13.77 10.80 -32.72
N ILE A 13 -12.65 10.81 -32.00
CA ILE A 13 -12.28 9.77 -31.04
C ILE A 13 -12.73 10.23 -29.66
N VAL A 14 -13.69 9.53 -29.06
CA VAL A 14 -14.11 9.79 -27.68
C VAL A 14 -13.45 8.77 -26.78
N CYS A 15 -12.70 9.24 -25.79
CA CYS A 15 -11.96 8.44 -24.83
C CYS A 15 -12.61 8.60 -23.45
N PRO A 16 -13.54 7.72 -23.05
CA PRO A 16 -14.10 7.75 -21.70
C PRO A 16 -13.06 7.30 -20.67
N VAL A 17 -13.29 7.61 -19.40
CA VAL A 17 -12.47 7.06 -18.33
C VAL A 17 -12.58 5.53 -18.34
N SER A 18 -11.43 4.86 -18.27
CA SER A 18 -11.33 3.41 -18.46
C SER A 18 -11.97 2.64 -17.30
N PRO A 19 -12.53 1.43 -17.55
CA PRO A 19 -12.93 0.51 -16.48
C PRO A 19 -11.77 0.15 -15.54
N TRP A 20 -10.54 0.12 -16.06
CA TRP A 20 -9.33 -0.12 -15.28
C TRP A 20 -9.17 0.91 -14.15
N PHE A 21 -9.39 2.20 -14.45
CA PHE A 21 -9.32 3.27 -13.46
C PHE A 21 -10.32 3.03 -12.32
N TYR A 22 -11.59 2.76 -12.65
CA TYR A 22 -12.62 2.53 -11.64
C TYR A 22 -12.34 1.29 -10.79
N ARG A 23 -11.90 0.19 -11.41
CA ARG A 23 -11.53 -1.03 -10.69
C ARG A 23 -10.38 -0.77 -9.72
N ARG A 24 -9.33 -0.07 -10.16
CA ARG A 24 -8.18 0.26 -9.32
C ARG A 24 -8.57 1.15 -8.14
N MET A 25 -9.36 2.19 -8.40
CA MET A 25 -9.83 3.09 -7.35
C MET A 25 -10.78 2.39 -6.38
N GLY A 26 -11.66 1.51 -6.88
CA GLY A 26 -12.53 0.69 -6.05
C GLY A 26 -11.77 -0.26 -5.13
N LEU A 27 -10.74 -0.96 -5.66
CA LEU A 27 -9.86 -1.80 -4.84
C LEU A 27 -9.12 -0.97 -3.77
N MET A 28 -8.63 0.22 -4.12
CA MET A 28 -7.96 1.11 -3.17
C MET A 28 -8.92 1.60 -2.07
N ALA A 29 -10.14 1.98 -2.43
CA ALA A 29 -11.16 2.39 -1.46
C ALA A 29 -11.51 1.22 -0.52
N LEU A 30 -11.69 0.01 -1.05
CA LEU A 30 -11.99 -1.18 -0.25
C LEU A 30 -10.85 -1.51 0.72
N LEU A 31 -9.59 -1.43 0.26
CA LEU A 31 -8.43 -1.64 1.11
C LEU A 31 -8.39 -0.65 2.28
N LEU A 32 -8.62 0.64 1.99
CA LEU A 32 -8.66 1.69 3.01
C LEU A 32 -9.80 1.46 4.01
N VAL A 33 -10.99 1.09 3.55
CA VAL A 33 -12.11 0.75 4.44
C VAL A 33 -11.75 -0.45 5.31
N GLY A 34 -11.25 -1.53 4.72
CA GLY A 34 -10.87 -2.74 5.45
C GLY A 34 -9.82 -2.47 6.52
N MET A 35 -8.80 -1.68 6.18
CA MET A 35 -7.75 -1.33 7.14
C MET A 35 -8.24 -0.34 8.21
N GLY A 36 -9.12 0.60 7.85
CA GLY A 36 -9.76 1.48 8.81
C GLY A 36 -10.60 0.72 9.84
N LEU A 37 -11.39 -0.25 9.39
CA LEU A 37 -12.17 -1.13 10.26
C LEU A 37 -11.27 -2.02 11.13
N TYR A 38 -10.16 -2.51 10.57
CA TYR A 38 -9.18 -3.30 11.32
C TYR A 38 -8.60 -2.49 12.49
N PHE A 39 -8.17 -1.25 12.26
CA PHE A 39 -7.66 -0.39 13.34
C PHE A 39 -8.74 -0.06 14.39
N ILE A 40 -9.98 0.23 13.96
CA ILE A 40 -11.09 0.47 14.89
C ILE A 40 -11.35 -0.77 15.76
N TYR A 41 -11.29 -1.97 15.16
CA TYR A 41 -11.42 -3.24 15.89
C TYR A 41 -10.30 -3.43 16.91
N ASP A 42 -9.04 -3.19 16.52
CA ASP A 42 -7.89 -3.31 17.43
C ASP A 42 -7.99 -2.32 18.60
N GLY A 43 -8.36 -1.06 18.33
CA GLY A 43 -8.58 -0.07 19.39
C GLY A 43 -9.73 -0.43 20.33
N ARG A 44 -10.81 -1.02 19.81
CA ARG A 44 -12.03 -1.30 20.59
C ARG A 44 -11.99 -2.63 21.35
N PHE A 45 -11.34 -3.65 20.80
CA PHE A 45 -11.38 -5.02 21.30
C PHE A 45 -9.99 -5.65 21.43
N GLY A 46 -9.14 -5.52 20.40
CA GLY A 46 -7.83 -6.17 20.36
C GLY A 46 -6.90 -5.73 21.51
N TYR A 47 -6.62 -4.43 21.59
CA TYR A 47 -5.72 -3.87 22.58
C TYR A 47 -6.27 -4.00 24.01
N PRO A 48 -7.57 -3.71 24.29
CA PRO A 48 -8.14 -3.97 25.60
C PRO A 48 -8.04 -5.44 26.04
N LYS A 49 -8.21 -6.40 25.12
CA LYS A 49 -8.01 -7.82 25.43
C LYS A 49 -6.56 -8.13 25.79
N SER A 50 -5.61 -7.56 25.06
CA SER A 50 -4.17 -7.71 25.36
C SER A 50 -3.80 -7.11 26.71
N ASN A 51 -4.34 -5.93 27.04
CA ASN A 51 -4.10 -5.28 28.33
C ASN A 51 -4.58 -6.13 29.51
N LYS A 52 -5.76 -6.74 29.42
CA LYS A 52 -6.25 -7.66 30.47
C LYS A 52 -5.29 -8.83 30.71
N ALA A 53 -4.74 -9.40 29.64
CA ALA A 53 -3.76 -10.46 29.74
C ALA A 53 -2.43 -9.96 30.36
N ALA A 54 -1.98 -8.76 29.97
CA ALA A 54 -0.75 -8.15 30.50
C ALA A 54 -0.87 -7.77 31.98
N GLU A 55 -2.00 -7.19 32.40
CA GLU A 55 -2.30 -6.91 33.80
C GLU A 55 -2.34 -8.19 34.63
N SER A 56 -2.95 -9.26 34.10
CA SER A 56 -2.99 -10.56 34.76
C SER A 56 -1.62 -11.21 34.87
N LYS A 57 -0.77 -11.04 33.85
CA LYS A 57 0.62 -11.51 33.89
C LYS A 57 1.43 -10.75 34.94
N ALA A 58 1.30 -9.43 35.01
CA ALA A 58 1.97 -8.62 36.03
C ALA A 58 1.52 -9.00 37.44
N TRP A 59 0.23 -9.31 37.65
CA TRP A 59 -0.26 -9.87 38.90
C TRP A 59 0.35 -11.25 39.19
N PHE A 60 0.39 -12.15 38.21
CA PHE A 60 0.95 -13.49 38.37
C PHE A 60 2.43 -13.44 38.78
N GLU A 61 3.23 -12.60 38.11
CA GLU A 61 4.65 -12.43 38.41
C GLU A 61 4.86 -11.83 39.81
N ARG A 62 4.04 -10.84 40.20
CA ARG A 62 4.21 -10.18 41.50
C ARG A 62 3.73 -11.02 42.68
N GLU A 63 2.52 -11.58 42.57
CA GLU A 63 1.87 -12.28 43.68
C GLU A 63 2.19 -13.77 43.67
N VAL A 64 1.98 -14.46 42.54
CA VAL A 64 2.12 -15.94 42.50
C VAL A 64 3.58 -16.35 42.55
N LEU A 65 4.41 -15.78 41.66
CA LEU A 65 5.85 -16.08 41.66
C LEU A 65 6.54 -15.47 42.88
N GLY A 66 6.21 -14.23 43.24
CA GLY A 66 6.75 -13.58 44.43
C GLY A 66 6.48 -14.35 45.73
N GLU A 67 5.25 -14.82 45.96
CA GLU A 67 4.94 -15.66 47.11
C GLU A 67 5.67 -17.02 47.04
N TYR A 68 5.69 -17.67 45.87
CA TYR A 68 6.35 -18.96 45.67
C TYR A 68 7.85 -18.90 45.98
N ASP A 69 8.55 -17.91 45.43
CA ASP A 69 9.99 -17.74 45.62
C ASP A 69 10.33 -17.48 47.11
N ALA A 70 9.47 -16.74 47.83
CA ALA A 70 9.62 -16.50 49.26
C ALA A 70 9.47 -17.79 50.10
N VAL A 71 8.44 -18.61 49.84
CA VAL A 71 8.22 -19.86 50.59
C VAL A 71 9.23 -20.94 50.25
N VAL A 72 9.74 -20.97 49.01
CA VAL A 72 10.82 -21.90 48.62
C VAL A 72 12.11 -21.59 49.37
N ALA A 73 12.39 -20.31 49.66
CA ALA A 73 13.54 -19.91 50.46
C ALA A 73 13.46 -20.40 51.93
N GLU A 74 12.24 -20.61 52.45
CA GLU A 74 12.00 -21.14 53.80
C GLU A 74 12.15 -22.68 53.87
N GLY A 75 12.02 -23.38 52.74
CA GLY A 75 12.27 -24.80 52.61
C GLY A 75 11.13 -25.60 51.96
N PRO A 76 11.36 -26.90 51.67
CA PRO A 76 10.43 -27.72 50.88
C PRO A 76 9.08 -27.99 51.57
N ASP A 77 9.02 -27.93 52.90
CA ASP A 77 7.77 -28.12 53.64
C ASP A 77 6.85 -26.89 53.54
N ALA A 78 7.43 -25.69 53.59
CA ALA A 78 6.71 -24.43 53.37
C ALA A 78 6.18 -24.35 51.93
N ALA A 79 6.99 -24.71 50.94
CA ALA A 79 6.57 -24.78 49.54
C ALA A 79 5.38 -25.75 49.34
N ARG A 80 5.39 -26.93 49.98
CA ARG A 80 4.27 -27.89 49.93
C ARG A 80 2.99 -27.32 50.54
N ALA A 81 3.09 -26.63 51.67
CA ALA A 81 1.95 -25.98 52.31
C ALA A 81 1.38 -24.83 51.47
N TRP A 82 2.24 -24.09 50.76
CA TRP A 82 1.83 -23.04 49.83
C TRP A 82 1.07 -23.61 48.63
N VAL A 83 1.52 -24.71 48.03
CA VAL A 83 0.83 -25.36 46.89
C VAL A 83 -0.61 -25.72 47.27
N GLU A 84 -0.83 -26.30 48.45
CA GLU A 84 -2.18 -26.60 48.96
C GLU A 84 -3.03 -25.33 49.15
N THR A 85 -2.42 -24.26 49.67
CA THR A 85 -3.09 -22.98 49.88
C THR A 85 -3.47 -22.30 48.56
N ALA A 86 -2.56 -22.29 47.59
CA ALA A 86 -2.78 -21.74 46.26
C ALA A 86 -3.91 -22.50 45.51
N ARG A 87 -3.99 -23.83 45.65
CA ARG A 87 -5.11 -24.61 45.11
C ARG A 87 -6.44 -24.24 45.76
N ARG A 88 -6.48 -24.03 47.08
CA ARG A 88 -7.70 -23.57 47.77
C ARG A 88 -8.12 -22.17 47.32
N ARG A 89 -7.16 -21.32 46.95
CA ARG A 89 -7.41 -20.01 46.32
C ARG A 89 -7.86 -20.12 44.86
N GLY A 90 -7.85 -21.32 44.27
CA GLY A 90 -8.23 -21.57 42.88
C GLY A 90 -7.16 -21.19 41.87
N TRP A 91 -5.89 -21.07 42.28
CA TRP A 91 -4.80 -20.74 41.36
C TRP A 91 -4.45 -21.92 40.47
N ILE A 92 -4.21 -21.64 39.18
CA ILE A 92 -3.84 -22.64 38.18
C ILE A 92 -2.32 -22.88 38.30
N ILE A 93 -1.95 -23.84 39.14
CA ILE A 93 -0.57 -24.27 39.37
C ILE A 93 -0.47 -25.79 39.26
N LYS A 94 0.72 -26.29 38.89
CA LYS A 94 0.99 -27.72 38.84
C LYS A 94 1.08 -28.35 40.23
N ALA A 95 0.98 -29.68 40.28
CA ALA A 95 0.90 -30.40 41.54
C ALA A 95 2.27 -30.76 42.13
N GLU A 96 3.24 -30.94 41.24
CA GLU A 96 4.64 -31.16 41.50
C GLU A 96 5.23 -29.86 42.07
N LEU A 97 6.30 -29.93 42.89
CA LEU A 97 7.05 -28.76 43.40
C LEU A 97 7.80 -27.99 42.29
N GLU A 98 7.22 -27.93 41.09
CA GLU A 98 7.66 -27.12 39.97
C GLU A 98 7.25 -25.66 40.18
N GLN A 99 8.12 -24.74 39.77
CA GLN A 99 7.79 -23.31 39.79
C GLN A 99 6.53 -23.04 38.95
N PRO A 100 5.57 -22.24 39.45
CA PRO A 100 4.41 -21.84 38.66
C PRO A 100 4.84 -21.18 37.34
N ARG A 101 4.12 -21.43 36.26
CA ARG A 101 4.44 -20.86 34.94
C ARG A 101 3.27 -20.06 34.40
N TRP A 102 3.57 -18.88 33.83
CA TRP A 102 2.56 -18.05 33.18
C TRP A 102 1.82 -18.80 32.07
N SER A 103 2.50 -19.63 31.29
CA SER A 103 1.90 -20.41 30.20
C SER A 103 0.78 -21.33 30.68
N ASP A 104 0.94 -21.95 31.85
CA ASP A 104 -0.08 -22.84 32.44
C ASP A 104 -1.31 -22.03 32.90
N TYR A 105 -1.11 -20.80 33.40
CA TYR A 105 -2.18 -19.89 33.80
C TYR A 105 -2.89 -19.23 32.61
N ALA A 106 -2.14 -18.90 31.56
CA ALA A 106 -2.61 -18.21 30.37
C ALA A 106 -3.39 -19.11 29.40
N ALA A 107 -3.02 -20.40 29.30
CA ALA A 107 -3.58 -21.32 28.33
C ALA A 107 -5.11 -21.49 28.44
N PRO A 108 -5.71 -21.68 29.64
CA PRO A 108 -7.17 -21.79 29.79
C PRO A 108 -7.93 -20.53 29.37
N HIS A 109 -7.26 -19.36 29.42
CA HIS A 109 -7.83 -18.07 29.04
C HIS A 109 -7.61 -17.73 27.56
N GLY A 110 -6.84 -18.55 26.83
CA GLY A 110 -6.42 -18.26 25.45
C GLY A 110 -5.59 -16.98 25.35
N TRP A 111 -4.80 -16.69 26.38
CA TRP A 111 -3.92 -15.52 26.42
C TRP A 111 -2.55 -15.82 25.81
N ALA A 112 -1.92 -14.78 25.27
CA ALA A 112 -0.58 -14.89 24.72
C ALA A 112 0.45 -15.14 25.83
N GLU A 113 1.52 -15.85 25.49
CA GLU A 113 2.65 -16.10 26.40
C GLU A 113 3.38 -14.78 26.77
N ASN A 114 3.46 -13.87 25.81
CA ASN A 114 3.98 -12.52 26.03
C ASN A 114 2.94 -11.46 25.65
N PRO A 115 1.95 -11.20 26.51
CA PRO A 115 0.93 -10.21 26.24
C PRO A 115 1.55 -8.81 26.28
N LYS A 116 1.32 -8.02 25.23
CA LYS A 116 1.78 -6.63 25.17
C LYS A 116 0.80 -5.73 25.93
N MET A 117 1.33 -4.90 26.81
CA MET A 117 0.57 -3.81 27.43
C MET A 117 0.55 -2.61 26.49
N TYR A 118 -0.64 -2.08 26.24
CA TYR A 118 -0.87 -0.90 25.43
C TYR A 118 -1.33 0.27 26.29
N THR A 119 -0.74 1.44 26.09
CA THR A 119 -1.15 2.65 26.81
C THR A 119 -2.48 3.20 26.24
N PRO A 120 -3.20 4.06 26.99
CA PRO A 120 -4.40 4.74 26.49
C PRO A 120 -4.13 5.53 25.19
N GLU A 121 -2.94 6.09 25.04
CA GLU A 121 -2.50 6.82 23.84
C GLU A 121 -2.41 5.86 22.65
N GLN A 122 -1.77 4.70 22.81
CA GLN A 122 -1.64 3.71 21.73
C GLN A 122 -3.00 3.15 21.29
N ILE A 123 -3.94 3.01 22.23
CA ILE A 123 -5.33 2.64 21.92
C ILE A 123 -6.02 3.77 21.14
N ARG A 124 -5.86 5.02 21.57
CA ARG A 124 -6.43 6.20 20.90
C ARG A 124 -5.89 6.38 19.48
N GLU A 125 -4.60 6.10 19.27
CA GLU A 125 -3.97 6.13 17.95
C GLU A 125 -4.65 5.17 16.96
N GLN A 126 -5.13 4.01 17.40
CA GLN A 126 -5.88 3.10 16.53
C GLN A 126 -7.15 3.76 15.97
N PHE A 127 -7.84 4.58 16.76
CA PHE A 127 -9.02 5.31 16.29
C PHE A 127 -8.65 6.46 15.36
N TYR A 128 -7.52 7.14 15.57
CA TYR A 128 -7.04 8.16 14.64
C TYR A 128 -6.66 7.56 13.29
N TRP A 129 -5.89 6.47 13.29
CA TRP A 129 -5.53 5.76 12.05
C TRP A 129 -6.75 5.17 11.37
N GLY A 130 -7.65 4.55 12.14
CA GLY A 130 -8.93 4.03 11.66
C GLY A 130 -9.75 5.12 10.96
N GLY A 131 -9.96 6.26 11.63
CA GLY A 131 -10.68 7.40 11.07
C GLY A 131 -10.00 7.99 9.84
N ALA A 132 -8.67 8.15 9.85
CA ALA A 132 -7.91 8.65 8.71
C ALA A 132 -8.05 7.76 7.47
N MET A 133 -8.06 6.43 7.65
CA MET A 133 -8.28 5.49 6.54
C MET A 133 -9.69 5.60 5.96
N ILE A 134 -10.73 5.76 6.81
CA ILE A 134 -12.11 5.95 6.34
C ILE A 134 -12.27 7.28 5.58
N VAL A 135 -11.67 8.37 6.09
CA VAL A 135 -11.65 9.66 5.38
C VAL A 135 -10.92 9.52 4.05
N GLY A 136 -9.79 8.82 4.01
CA GLY A 136 -9.07 8.52 2.78
C GLY A 136 -9.95 7.78 1.76
N ALA A 137 -10.68 6.75 2.20
CA ALA A 137 -11.62 6.02 1.34
C ALA A 137 -12.72 6.93 0.78
N ALA A 138 -13.26 7.84 1.60
CA ALA A 138 -14.26 8.82 1.17
C ALA A 138 -13.70 9.78 0.10
N VAL A 139 -12.47 10.27 0.30
CA VAL A 139 -11.78 11.12 -0.71
C VAL A 139 -11.60 10.35 -2.03
N VAL A 140 -11.20 9.08 -1.98
CA VAL A 140 -11.09 8.23 -3.17
C VAL A 140 -12.44 8.07 -3.87
N GLY A 141 -13.51 7.83 -3.10
CA GLY A 141 -14.88 7.77 -3.63
C GLY A 141 -15.30 9.07 -4.31
N ILE A 142 -15.03 10.22 -3.69
CA ILE A 142 -15.27 11.54 -4.29
C ILE A 142 -14.49 11.69 -5.59
N ILE A 143 -13.23 11.29 -5.65
CA ILE A 143 -12.43 11.34 -6.89
C ILE A 143 -13.07 10.48 -7.98
N VAL A 144 -13.56 9.28 -7.66
CA VAL A 144 -14.26 8.43 -8.62
C VAL A 144 -15.50 9.14 -9.19
N LEU A 145 -16.34 9.72 -8.32
CA LEU A 145 -17.54 10.47 -8.72
C LEU A 145 -17.18 11.67 -9.61
N LEU A 146 -16.14 12.43 -9.24
CA LEU A 146 -15.66 13.58 -10.00
C LEU A 146 -15.03 13.20 -11.36
N ASN A 147 -14.73 11.92 -11.58
CA ASN A 147 -14.20 11.43 -12.87
C ASN A 147 -15.25 10.65 -13.68
N HIS A 148 -16.47 10.44 -13.19
CA HIS A 148 -17.46 9.57 -13.87
C HIS A 148 -17.86 10.08 -15.27
N ASP A 149 -18.02 11.39 -15.42
CA ASP A 149 -18.43 12.04 -16.68
C ASP A 149 -17.26 12.60 -17.50
N LYS A 150 -16.03 12.48 -17.00
CA LYS A 150 -14.88 13.04 -17.73
C LYS A 150 -14.64 12.27 -19.01
N ARG A 151 -14.37 13.01 -20.09
CA ARG A 151 -14.03 12.48 -21.41
C ARG A 151 -12.81 13.22 -21.94
N PHE A 152 -11.91 12.49 -22.57
CA PHE A 152 -10.87 13.04 -23.43
C PHE A 152 -11.32 12.85 -24.88
N VAL A 153 -11.20 13.86 -25.73
CA VAL A 153 -11.74 13.79 -27.09
C VAL A 153 -10.68 14.21 -28.10
N GLY A 154 -10.42 13.37 -29.10
CA GLY A 154 -9.55 13.67 -30.23
C GLY A 154 -10.35 14.01 -31.48
N HIS A 155 -10.21 15.24 -31.97
CA HIS A 155 -10.70 15.66 -33.28
C HIS A 155 -9.61 15.45 -34.34
N ALA A 156 -9.83 15.96 -35.55
CA ALA A 156 -8.89 15.81 -36.66
C ALA A 156 -7.62 16.65 -36.50
N ASP A 157 -7.75 17.85 -35.93
CA ASP A 157 -6.74 18.91 -35.86
C ASP A 157 -6.50 19.44 -34.43
N HIS A 158 -7.25 18.95 -33.46
CA HIS A 158 -7.15 19.33 -32.05
C HIS A 158 -7.63 18.21 -31.13
N MET A 159 -7.34 18.35 -29.85
CA MET A 159 -7.90 17.52 -28.79
C MET A 159 -8.57 18.38 -27.72
N ILE A 160 -9.59 17.85 -27.06
CA ILE A 160 -10.28 18.45 -25.93
C ILE A 160 -9.92 17.65 -24.68
N MET A 161 -9.26 18.34 -23.76
CA MET A 161 -8.84 17.79 -22.48
C MET A 161 -10.05 17.60 -21.54
N PRO A 162 -9.97 16.70 -20.55
CA PRO A 162 -11.06 16.43 -19.61
C PRO A 162 -11.53 17.62 -18.74
N ASN A 163 -10.77 18.71 -18.73
CA ASN A 163 -11.15 19.98 -18.09
C ASN A 163 -11.82 20.97 -19.08
N GLY A 164 -12.13 20.54 -20.30
CA GLY A 164 -12.71 21.36 -21.37
C GLY A 164 -11.67 22.15 -22.19
N ARG A 165 -10.38 22.09 -21.86
CA ARG A 165 -9.35 22.86 -22.58
C ARG A 165 -9.12 22.27 -23.97
N VAL A 166 -9.17 23.11 -24.99
CA VAL A 166 -8.89 22.73 -26.38
C VAL A 166 -7.40 22.92 -26.66
N VAL A 167 -6.76 21.91 -27.25
CA VAL A 167 -5.35 21.94 -27.62
C VAL A 167 -5.24 21.65 -29.13
N PRO A 168 -5.05 22.68 -29.96
CA PRO A 168 -4.78 22.50 -31.39
C PRO A 168 -3.45 21.78 -31.62
N PHE A 169 -3.40 20.82 -32.53
CA PHE A 169 -2.19 20.05 -32.82
C PHE A 169 -1.07 20.93 -33.40
N LYS A 170 -1.43 21.98 -34.15
CA LYS A 170 -0.50 22.98 -34.67
C LYS A 170 0.26 23.77 -33.59
N ASP A 171 -0.30 23.85 -32.38
CA ASP A 171 0.27 24.62 -31.27
C ASP A 171 1.22 23.75 -30.42
N VAL A 172 1.25 22.44 -30.69
CA VAL A 172 2.12 21.46 -30.03
C VAL A 172 3.51 21.53 -30.66
N TYR A 173 4.53 21.71 -29.83
CA TYR A 173 5.93 21.76 -30.28
C TYR A 173 6.82 20.69 -29.67
N LYS A 174 6.35 19.99 -28.63
CA LYS A 174 7.12 18.93 -27.97
C LYS A 174 6.23 17.82 -27.42
N ILE A 175 6.66 16.57 -27.63
CA ILE A 175 6.00 15.37 -27.12
C ILE A 175 7.03 14.50 -26.39
N ASP A 176 6.73 14.10 -25.15
CA ASP A 176 7.55 13.17 -24.36
C ASP A 176 6.82 11.84 -24.17
N LYS A 177 7.36 10.78 -24.80
CA LYS A 177 6.84 9.41 -24.78
C LYS A 177 7.66 8.46 -23.91
N ARG A 178 8.61 8.94 -23.10
CA ARG A 178 9.50 8.05 -22.30
C ARG A 178 8.76 7.11 -21.35
N LYS A 179 7.53 7.45 -20.96
CA LYS A 179 6.67 6.64 -20.09
C LYS A 179 5.58 5.88 -20.85
N TRP A 180 5.53 5.98 -22.18
CA TRP A 180 4.45 5.43 -22.98
C TRP A 180 4.42 3.90 -22.90
N ASP A 181 5.53 3.23 -23.20
CA ASP A 181 5.55 1.76 -23.29
C ASP A 181 5.30 1.06 -21.94
N VAL A 182 5.57 1.76 -20.83
CA VAL A 182 5.44 1.20 -19.46
C VAL A 182 4.15 1.64 -18.76
N LYS A 183 3.68 2.87 -19.01
CA LYS A 183 2.57 3.49 -18.27
C LYS A 183 1.44 3.99 -19.17
N ALA A 184 1.58 3.85 -20.49
CA ALA A 184 0.69 4.43 -21.50
C ALA A 184 0.46 5.94 -21.29
N LEU A 185 1.54 6.64 -20.91
CA LEU A 185 1.52 8.04 -20.50
C LEU A 185 2.46 8.87 -21.37
N ALA A 186 1.92 9.89 -22.04
CA ALA A 186 2.67 10.86 -22.82
C ALA A 186 2.39 12.29 -22.31
N TYR A 187 3.41 13.12 -22.34
CA TYR A 187 3.29 14.55 -22.05
C TYR A 187 3.38 15.36 -23.34
N VAL A 188 2.40 16.23 -23.56
CA VAL A 188 2.32 17.08 -24.74
C VAL A 188 2.48 18.53 -24.30
N TYR A 189 3.42 19.22 -24.92
CA TYR A 189 3.75 20.61 -24.62
C TYR A 189 3.33 21.51 -25.77
N TYR A 190 2.59 22.56 -25.45
CA TYR A 190 2.02 23.50 -26.42
C TYR A 190 2.09 24.93 -25.92
N ARG A 191 2.02 25.87 -26.86
CA ARG A 191 1.90 27.31 -26.59
C ARG A 191 0.70 27.83 -27.34
N GLU A 192 -0.19 28.51 -26.65
CA GLU A 192 -1.30 29.18 -27.32
C GLU A 192 -0.76 30.29 -28.23
N THR A 193 -1.40 30.49 -29.38
CA THR A 193 -0.95 31.47 -30.37
C THR A 193 -0.84 32.86 -29.73
N GLY A 194 0.38 33.41 -29.65
CA GLY A 194 0.66 34.71 -29.04
C GLY A 194 1.11 34.66 -27.58
N GLU A 195 1.05 33.50 -26.92
CA GLU A 195 1.59 33.32 -25.58
C GLU A 195 3.04 32.83 -25.59
N LYS A 196 3.85 33.37 -24.68
CA LYS A 196 5.20 32.84 -24.38
C LYS A 196 5.17 31.72 -23.35
N VAL A 197 4.03 31.49 -22.70
CA VAL A 197 3.88 30.52 -21.62
C VAL A 197 3.72 29.13 -22.21
N GLU A 198 4.55 28.20 -21.75
CA GLU A 198 4.44 26.78 -22.06
C GLU A 198 3.34 26.14 -21.20
N HIS A 199 2.45 25.39 -21.85
CA HIS A 199 1.43 24.58 -21.19
C HIS A 199 1.71 23.09 -21.43
N ARG A 200 1.26 22.25 -20.49
CA ARG A 200 1.41 20.79 -20.56
C ARG A 200 0.05 20.10 -20.51
N ALA A 201 -0.24 19.31 -21.54
CA ALA A 201 -1.33 18.33 -21.58
C ALA A 201 -0.79 16.93 -21.30
N VAL A 202 -1.64 16.06 -20.77
CA VAL A 202 -1.30 14.67 -20.43
C VAL A 202 -2.22 13.75 -21.22
N ILE A 203 -1.65 12.89 -22.05
CA ILE A 203 -2.35 11.80 -22.71
C ILE A 203 -2.07 10.54 -21.90
N ASP A 204 -3.12 9.94 -21.34
CA ASP A 204 -3.05 8.79 -20.43
C ASP A 204 -4.06 7.74 -20.91
N ASP A 205 -3.58 6.74 -21.65
CA ASP A 205 -4.42 5.67 -22.23
C ASP A 205 -4.86 4.65 -21.17
N LEU A 206 -4.12 4.58 -20.06
CA LEU A 206 -4.50 3.76 -18.93
C LEU A 206 -5.71 4.35 -18.20
N LYS A 207 -5.78 5.68 -18.11
CA LYS A 207 -6.92 6.41 -17.52
C LYS A 207 -8.06 6.64 -18.51
N TYR A 208 -7.79 6.95 -19.77
CA TYR A 208 -8.79 7.23 -20.79
C TYR A 208 -8.69 6.25 -21.94
N ASP A 209 -9.70 5.41 -22.10
CA ASP A 209 -9.67 4.30 -23.05
C ASP A 209 -9.61 4.81 -24.50
N GLY A 210 -8.56 4.42 -25.24
CA GLY A 210 -8.35 4.80 -26.63
C GLY A 210 -7.67 6.16 -26.82
N ALA A 211 -7.09 6.75 -25.77
CA ALA A 211 -6.26 7.94 -25.87
C ALA A 211 -5.00 7.71 -26.73
N GLY A 212 -4.53 6.46 -26.86
CA GLY A 212 -3.47 6.07 -27.79
C GLY A 212 -3.77 6.47 -29.23
N ARG A 213 -5.01 6.27 -29.69
CA ARG A 213 -5.43 6.68 -31.05
C ARG A 213 -5.38 8.20 -31.26
N VAL A 214 -5.56 8.98 -30.18
CA VAL A 214 -5.44 10.44 -30.24
C VAL A 214 -3.96 10.84 -30.29
N LEU A 215 -3.09 10.14 -29.55
CA LEU A 215 -1.65 10.33 -29.64
C LEU A 215 -1.15 10.00 -31.05
N ASP A 216 -1.53 8.86 -31.62
CA ASP A 216 -1.12 8.46 -32.97
C ASP A 216 -1.52 9.54 -34.00
N ARG A 217 -2.76 10.03 -33.90
CA ARG A 217 -3.24 11.11 -34.78
C ARG A 217 -2.46 12.42 -34.62
N LEU A 218 -2.10 12.78 -33.39
CA LEU A 218 -1.25 13.94 -33.13
C LEU A 218 0.14 13.72 -33.75
N MET A 219 0.72 12.54 -33.57
CA MET A 219 2.03 12.17 -34.10
C MET A 219 2.09 12.25 -35.63
N ASP A 220 1.03 11.84 -36.34
CA ASP A 220 0.94 11.92 -37.80
C ASP A 220 1.05 13.36 -38.34
N GLN A 221 0.68 14.35 -37.53
CA GLN A 221 0.69 15.77 -37.89
C GLN A 221 1.83 16.55 -37.22
N PHE A 222 2.58 15.89 -36.34
CA PHE A 222 3.57 16.53 -35.48
C PHE A 222 4.88 16.78 -36.23
N LYS A 223 5.41 18.00 -36.09
CA LYS A 223 6.68 18.44 -36.73
C LYS A 223 7.68 19.01 -35.72
N GLY A 224 7.44 18.82 -34.42
CA GLY A 224 8.25 19.39 -33.34
C GLY A 224 9.26 18.40 -32.76
N GLU A 225 9.69 18.67 -31.54
CA GLU A 225 10.64 17.84 -30.79
C GLU A 225 9.94 16.59 -30.22
N LEU A 226 10.41 15.41 -30.61
CA LEU A 226 9.97 14.13 -30.05
C LEU A 226 11.04 13.59 -29.09
N ILE A 227 10.67 13.34 -27.83
CA ILE A 227 11.52 12.66 -26.86
C ILE A 227 11.03 11.23 -26.67
N GLU A 228 11.88 10.28 -27.04
CA GLU A 228 11.66 8.85 -26.81
C GLU A 228 12.71 8.30 -25.84
N LYS A 229 12.41 7.13 -25.24
CA LYS A 229 13.36 6.44 -24.38
C LYS A 229 14.37 5.70 -25.26
N VAL A 230 15.65 6.05 -25.16
CA VAL A 230 16.73 5.25 -25.75
C VAL A 230 16.85 3.97 -24.92
N ILE A 231 16.66 2.81 -25.55
CA ILE A 231 16.96 1.51 -24.94
C ILE A 231 18.42 1.24 -25.30
N GLU A 232 19.33 1.40 -24.34
CA GLU A 232 20.70 0.91 -24.51
C GLU A 232 20.65 -0.62 -24.56
N PRO A 233 21.26 -1.27 -25.56
CA PRO A 233 21.34 -2.72 -25.58
C PRO A 233 22.08 -3.19 -24.33
N GLU A 234 21.50 -4.16 -23.62
CA GLU A 234 22.12 -4.78 -22.45
C GLU A 234 23.49 -5.34 -22.87
N GLU A 235 24.58 -4.76 -22.37
CA GLU A 235 25.89 -5.38 -22.49
C GLU A 235 25.83 -6.71 -21.74
N GLU A 236 25.99 -7.81 -22.48
CA GLU A 236 26.21 -9.16 -21.97
C GLU A 236 27.34 -9.10 -20.95
N SER A 237 26.99 -9.10 -19.66
CA SER A 237 27.96 -9.09 -18.58
C SER A 237 28.73 -10.41 -18.64
N ALA A 238 29.92 -10.37 -19.20
CA ALA A 238 30.87 -11.47 -19.19
C ALA A 238 31.06 -11.99 -17.76
N GLU A 239 30.74 -13.27 -17.55
CA GLU A 239 31.00 -14.00 -16.31
C GLU A 239 32.50 -13.99 -16.02
N THR A 240 32.92 -13.31 -14.95
CA THR A 240 34.26 -13.44 -14.38
C THR A 240 34.31 -14.75 -13.56
N PRO A 241 35.23 -15.71 -13.83
CA PRO A 241 35.30 -16.97 -13.09
C PRO A 241 35.73 -16.75 -11.63
N ALA A 242 35.06 -17.45 -10.72
CA ALA A 242 35.28 -17.42 -9.29
C ALA A 242 36.69 -17.90 -8.88
N GLU A 243 37.36 -17.09 -8.07
CA GLU A 243 38.63 -17.37 -7.40
C GLU A 243 38.43 -18.41 -6.28
N GLN A 244 39.25 -19.47 -6.27
CA GLN A 244 39.18 -20.56 -5.30
C GLN A 244 39.74 -20.14 -3.92
N PRO A 245 39.16 -20.60 -2.79
CA PRO A 245 39.70 -20.31 -1.47
C PRO A 245 40.88 -21.24 -1.10
N THR A 246 41.98 -20.63 -0.63
CA THR A 246 43.18 -21.26 -0.07
C THR A 246 42.88 -21.96 1.27
N PRO A 247 43.50 -23.13 1.58
CA PRO A 247 43.26 -23.87 2.82
C PRO A 247 44.01 -23.30 4.04
N PRO A 248 43.53 -23.55 5.27
CA PRO A 248 44.06 -22.94 6.49
C PRO A 248 45.38 -23.55 6.95
N HIS A 249 46.25 -22.67 7.47
CA HIS A 249 47.53 -22.97 8.10
C HIS A 249 47.38 -23.95 9.29
N GLY A 250 48.18 -25.01 9.28
CA GLY A 250 48.28 -25.98 10.37
C GLY A 250 48.98 -25.41 11.60
N ALA A 251 48.53 -25.93 12.75
CA ALA A 251 49.08 -25.70 14.07
C ALA A 251 50.46 -26.37 14.24
N ALA A 252 51.34 -25.66 14.94
CA ALA A 252 52.38 -26.21 15.81
C ALA A 252 52.52 -25.25 17.00
#